data_AF-A0A424YZA5-F1
#
_entry.id   AF-A0A424YZA5-F1
#
_cell.length_a   1.000
_cell.length_b   1.000
_cell.length_c   1.000
_cell.angle_alpha   90.00
_cell.angle_beta   90.00
_cell.angle_gamma   90.00
#
_symmetry.space_group_name_H-M   'P 1'
#
loop_
_entity.id
_entity.type
_entity.pdbx_description
1 polymer ?
#
loop_
_entity_poly.entity_id
_entity_poly.type
_entity_poly.pdbx_seq_one_letter_code
_entity_poly.pdbx_strand_id
1 'polypeptide(L)'
;MKKVDDIVNRKNVMLATVFTLTLLSLLLVVGMLTPLFFKMITGIEMILEASYFNERTAIPMLFLVFVLNICALLYLTDARKASLVPLVGIFISVISFFVSPFNSFILDVSIPFLLISLVSVIALLGYLMVNRLPSTSNGSQLNLRKIGAHIVHLGIILILIGVVISSTAKVEDSAEFSLNIEKYLDSQDYTIKVTQMNSYYEGMPYEGYPGSSYITDIQFDLYSGDRYIDTGEMKYITDFKWEQSYTTTYINRGFRNEIFIAPRAIDLTKEEISLYVRTVPYISLVWIGTFLLVLGSSVVLLIESKKGFKGNIKGRIDDEEESSN
;
A
#
# COMPACT_ATOMS: atom_id res chain seq x y z
N MET A 1 -38.75 13.89 -0.59
CA MET A 1 -37.56 14.76 -0.71
C MET A 1 -36.75 14.81 0.58
N LYS A 2 -37.29 15.23 1.73
CA LYS A 2 -36.54 15.32 3.01
C LYS A 2 -35.78 14.04 3.45
N LYS A 3 -36.36 12.85 3.27
CA LYS A 3 -35.80 11.59 3.81
C LYS A 3 -34.38 11.20 3.33
N VAL A 4 -33.99 11.51 2.09
CA VAL A 4 -32.65 11.10 1.58
C VAL A 4 -31.58 12.05 2.09
N ASP A 5 -31.85 13.36 2.11
CA ASP A 5 -30.92 14.37 2.61
C ASP A 5 -30.72 14.25 4.13
N ASP A 6 -31.76 13.79 4.86
CA ASP A 6 -31.67 13.51 6.30
C ASP A 6 -30.67 12.36 6.61
N ILE A 7 -30.58 11.36 5.72
CA ILE A 7 -29.69 10.19 5.89
C ILE A 7 -28.31 10.45 5.28
N VAL A 8 -28.26 10.93 4.04
CA VAL A 8 -27.03 11.15 3.27
C VAL A 8 -26.62 12.61 3.38
N ASN A 9 -25.91 12.91 4.46
CA ASN A 9 -25.31 14.22 4.70
C ASN A 9 -23.87 14.07 5.18
N ARG A 10 -23.15 15.19 5.22
CA ARG A 10 -21.71 15.22 5.54
C ARG A 10 -21.38 14.63 6.92
N LYS A 11 -22.24 14.86 7.92
CA LYS A 11 -22.01 14.36 9.29
C LYS A 11 -22.10 12.83 9.32
N ASN A 12 -23.16 12.29 8.73
CA ASN A 12 -23.41 10.85 8.69
C ASN A 12 -22.36 10.12 7.85
N VAL A 13 -21.97 10.69 6.71
CA VAL A 13 -20.91 10.11 5.85
C VAL A 13 -19.56 10.14 6.55
N MET A 14 -19.20 11.23 7.23
CA MET A 14 -17.97 11.31 8.02
C MET A 14 -17.96 10.27 9.15
N LEU A 15 -19.08 10.14 9.89
CA LEU A 15 -19.23 9.14 10.94
C LEU A 15 -19.08 7.72 10.39
N ALA A 16 -19.72 7.43 9.26
CA ALA A 16 -19.60 6.14 8.58
C ALA A 16 -18.15 5.85 8.19
N THR A 17 -17.42 6.82 7.62
CA THR A 17 -15.99 6.64 7.29
C THR A 17 -15.16 6.29 8.52
N VAL A 18 -15.29 7.05 9.61
CA VAL A 18 -14.53 6.81 10.85
C VAL A 18 -14.86 5.43 11.44
N PHE A 19 -16.14 5.06 11.46
CA PHE A 19 -16.57 3.75 11.92
C PHE A 19 -15.95 2.62 11.09
N THR A 20 -15.98 2.74 9.76
CA THR A 20 -15.41 1.73 8.85
C THR A 20 -13.90 1.62 8.99
N LEU A 21 -13.18 2.75 9.11
CA LEU A 21 -11.73 2.73 9.34
C LEU A 21 -11.39 2.08 10.70
N THR A 22 -12.18 2.35 11.73
CA THR A 22 -12.01 1.74 13.06
C THR A 22 -12.26 0.24 13.01
N LEU A 23 -13.31 -0.19 12.30
CA LEU A 23 -13.61 -1.61 12.08
C LEU A 23 -12.48 -2.31 11.32
N LEU A 24 -11.99 -1.72 10.23
CA LEU A 24 -10.85 -2.25 9.47
C LEU A 24 -9.60 -2.36 10.34
N SER A 25 -9.29 -1.32 11.13
CA SER A 25 -8.17 -1.35 12.06
C SER A 25 -8.30 -2.46 13.10
N LEU A 26 -9.49 -2.63 13.70
CA LEU A 26 -9.75 -3.69 14.67
C LEU A 26 -9.59 -5.09 14.05
N LEU A 27 -10.12 -5.32 12.84
CA LEU A 27 -9.98 -6.59 12.13
C LEU A 27 -8.51 -6.94 11.87
N LEU A 28 -7.71 -5.96 11.45
CA LEU A 28 -6.28 -6.15 11.21
C LEU A 28 -5.52 -6.41 12.52
N VAL A 29 -5.77 -5.62 13.58
CA VAL A 29 -5.11 -5.79 14.87
C VAL A 29 -5.44 -7.16 15.47
N VAL A 30 -6.71 -7.55 15.49
CA VAL A 30 -7.12 -8.87 15.99
C VAL A 30 -6.50 -9.98 15.15
N GLY A 31 -6.53 -9.88 13.81
CA GLY A 31 -5.93 -10.88 12.94
C GLY A 31 -4.43 -11.05 13.17
N MET A 32 -3.68 -9.95 13.25
CA MET A 32 -2.23 -9.98 13.45
C MET A 32 -1.83 -10.47 14.86
N LEU A 33 -2.65 -10.22 15.88
CA LEU A 33 -2.40 -10.68 17.24
C LEU A 33 -2.85 -12.14 17.48
N THR A 34 -3.68 -12.72 16.61
CA THR A 34 -4.22 -14.08 16.79
C THR A 34 -3.11 -15.15 16.87
N PRO A 35 -2.11 -15.21 15.96
CA PRO A 35 -0.99 -16.15 16.05
C PRO A 35 -0.21 -16.03 17.36
N LEU A 36 0.01 -14.80 17.84
CA LEU A 36 0.73 -14.52 19.07
C LEU A 36 -0.02 -15.09 20.28
N PHE A 37 -1.32 -14.80 20.41
CA PHE A 37 -2.14 -15.34 21.49
C PHE A 37 -2.27 -16.87 21.41
N PHE A 38 -2.42 -17.43 20.21
CA PHE A 38 -2.51 -18.87 20.03
C PHE A 38 -1.22 -19.58 20.46
N LYS A 39 -0.05 -19.05 20.06
CA LYS A 39 1.26 -19.56 20.48
C LYS A 39 1.44 -19.48 22.00
N MET A 40 1.04 -18.37 22.63
CA MET A 40 1.15 -18.21 24.09
C MET A 40 0.27 -19.21 24.87
N ILE A 41 -0.92 -19.55 24.35
CA ILE A 41 -1.87 -20.45 25.04
C ILE A 41 -1.55 -21.92 24.77
N THR A 42 -1.23 -22.27 23.54
CA THR A 42 -1.12 -23.67 23.09
C THR A 42 0.32 -24.16 22.94
N GLY A 43 1.28 -23.25 22.84
CA GLY A 43 2.66 -23.56 22.46
C GLY A 43 2.87 -23.89 20.98
N ILE A 44 1.79 -23.93 20.17
CA ILE A 44 1.84 -24.28 18.76
C ILE A 44 1.88 -23.01 17.91
N GLU A 45 2.77 -22.98 16.92
CA GLU A 45 2.83 -21.89 15.96
C GLU A 45 1.71 -22.00 14.93
N MET A 46 0.97 -20.90 14.75
CA MET A 46 -0.07 -20.76 13.73
C MET A 46 0.39 -19.71 12.73
N ILE A 47 0.33 -20.03 11.44
CA ILE A 47 0.61 -19.08 10.36
C ILE A 47 -0.72 -18.73 9.71
N LEU A 48 -1.06 -17.44 9.69
CA LEU A 48 -2.24 -16.95 8.97
C LEU A 48 -1.86 -16.53 7.56
N GLU A 49 -2.60 -17.04 6.59
CA GLU A 49 -2.42 -16.69 5.18
C GLU A 49 -3.11 -15.38 4.81
N ALA A 50 -2.73 -14.80 3.66
CA ALA A 50 -3.35 -13.59 3.14
C ALA A 50 -4.87 -13.74 2.90
N SER A 51 -5.34 -14.94 2.59
CA SER A 51 -6.76 -15.28 2.42
C SER A 51 -7.60 -14.89 3.65
N TYR A 52 -7.09 -15.18 4.86
CA TYR A 52 -7.74 -14.84 6.12
C TYR A 52 -8.10 -13.35 6.22
N PHE A 53 -7.16 -12.48 5.84
CA PHE A 53 -7.34 -11.03 5.89
C PHE A 53 -8.19 -10.50 4.75
N ASN A 54 -7.96 -10.99 3.53
CA ASN A 54 -8.69 -10.54 2.34
C ASN A 54 -10.20 -10.77 2.48
N GLU A 55 -10.61 -11.97 2.90
CA GLU A 55 -12.03 -12.31 3.10
C GLU A 55 -12.71 -11.42 4.15
N ARG A 56 -12.03 -11.14 5.26
CA ARG A 56 -12.60 -10.37 6.38
C ARG A 56 -12.65 -8.87 6.11
N THR A 57 -11.69 -8.36 5.33
CA THR A 57 -11.59 -6.92 5.03
C THR A 57 -12.29 -6.51 3.74
N ALA A 58 -12.62 -7.44 2.83
CA ALA A 58 -13.21 -7.13 1.53
C ALA A 58 -14.49 -6.28 1.63
N ILE A 59 -15.48 -6.70 2.43
CA ILE A 59 -16.75 -5.97 2.56
C ILE A 59 -16.56 -4.61 3.24
N PRO A 60 -15.86 -4.50 4.39
CA PRO A 60 -15.56 -3.20 4.99
C PRO A 60 -14.78 -2.26 4.05
N MET A 61 -13.85 -2.79 3.26
CA MET A 61 -13.07 -2.01 2.31
C MET A 61 -13.93 -1.50 1.14
N LEU A 62 -14.82 -2.34 0.60
CA LEU A 62 -15.80 -1.93 -0.41
C LEU A 62 -16.69 -0.80 0.14
N PHE A 63 -17.17 -0.96 1.37
CA PHE A 63 -17.99 0.06 2.02
C PHE A 63 -17.21 1.35 2.27
N LEU A 64 -15.92 1.27 2.65
CA LEU A 64 -15.07 2.45 2.80
C LEU A 64 -14.99 3.24 1.49
N VAL A 65 -14.69 2.58 0.37
CA VAL A 65 -14.61 3.23 -0.94
C VAL A 65 -15.96 3.85 -1.33
N PHE A 66 -17.06 3.14 -1.07
CA PHE A 66 -18.42 3.64 -1.30
C PHE A 66 -18.69 4.94 -0.54
N VAL A 67 -18.39 4.97 0.77
CA VAL A 67 -18.61 6.16 1.61
C VAL A 67 -17.66 7.31 1.23
N LEU A 68 -16.40 7.01 0.90
CA LEU A 68 -15.44 8.01 0.42
C LEU A 68 -15.89 8.67 -0.88
N ASN A 69 -16.48 7.89 -1.79
CA ASN A 69 -17.05 8.39 -3.04
C ASN A 69 -18.21 9.36 -2.79
N ILE A 70 -19.18 8.96 -1.94
CA ILE A 70 -20.28 9.84 -1.53
C ILE A 70 -19.75 11.12 -0.87
N CYS A 71 -18.75 11.00 -0.01
CA CYS A 71 -18.15 12.15 0.67
C CYS A 71 -17.59 13.17 -0.32
N ALA A 72 -16.92 12.71 -1.38
CA ALA A 72 -16.41 13.59 -2.43
C ALA A 72 -17.57 14.25 -3.21
N LEU A 73 -18.56 13.46 -3.63
CA LEU A 73 -19.63 13.97 -4.49
C LEU A 73 -20.62 14.90 -3.79
N LEU A 74 -20.81 14.77 -2.48
CA LEU A 74 -21.61 15.71 -1.68
C LEU A 74 -21.05 17.15 -1.66
N TYR A 75 -19.82 17.35 -2.16
CA TYR A 75 -19.26 18.67 -2.35
C TYR A 75 -19.54 19.24 -3.76
N LEU A 76 -19.77 18.38 -4.75
CA LEU A 76 -20.03 18.77 -6.14
C LEU A 76 -21.52 18.78 -6.49
N THR A 77 -22.32 17.96 -5.80
CA THR A 77 -23.69 17.64 -6.19
C THR A 77 -24.60 17.41 -4.98
N ASP A 78 -25.91 17.37 -5.21
CA ASP A 78 -26.91 17.03 -4.20
C ASP A 78 -26.83 15.55 -3.76
N ALA A 79 -27.35 15.23 -2.58
CA ALA A 79 -27.24 13.90 -1.97
C ALA A 79 -27.72 12.76 -2.88
N ARG A 80 -28.79 12.98 -3.64
CA ARG A 80 -29.31 11.98 -4.59
C ARG A 80 -28.28 11.61 -5.66
N LYS A 81 -27.63 12.61 -6.28
CA LYS A 81 -26.62 12.36 -7.32
C LYS A 81 -25.37 11.75 -6.70
N ALA A 82 -24.98 12.23 -5.52
CA ALA A 82 -23.85 11.69 -4.77
C ALA A 82 -24.02 10.21 -4.41
N SER A 83 -25.23 9.73 -4.13
CA SER A 83 -25.50 8.32 -3.89
C SER A 83 -25.65 7.48 -5.17
N LEU A 84 -26.08 8.07 -6.28
CA LEU A 84 -26.29 7.34 -7.54
C LEU A 84 -24.98 6.95 -8.23
N VAL A 85 -23.97 7.84 -8.24
CA VAL A 85 -22.69 7.57 -8.92
C VAL A 85 -21.95 6.33 -8.39
N PRO A 86 -21.76 6.13 -7.07
CA PRO A 86 -21.11 4.90 -6.59
C PRO A 86 -21.96 3.65 -6.86
N LEU A 87 -23.30 3.78 -6.92
CA LEU A 87 -24.18 2.67 -7.30
C LEU A 87 -24.04 2.30 -8.78
N VAL A 88 -23.85 3.29 -9.66
CA VAL A 88 -23.44 3.06 -11.05
C VAL A 88 -22.09 2.34 -11.11
N GLY A 89 -21.15 2.69 -10.24
CA GLY A 89 -19.88 1.97 -10.17
C GLY A 89 -20.00 0.51 -9.75
N ILE A 90 -20.88 0.21 -8.80
CA ILE A 90 -21.21 -1.17 -8.44
C ILE A 90 -21.84 -1.89 -9.65
N PHE A 91 -22.80 -1.25 -10.33
CA PHE A 91 -23.45 -1.82 -11.50
C PHE A 91 -22.46 -2.14 -12.63
N ILE A 92 -21.54 -1.22 -12.93
CA ILE A 92 -20.48 -1.45 -13.93
C ILE A 92 -19.54 -2.57 -13.47
N SER A 93 -19.25 -2.68 -12.18
CA SER A 93 -18.43 -3.77 -11.63
C SER A 93 -19.11 -5.13 -11.79
N VAL A 94 -20.43 -5.20 -11.63
CA VAL A 94 -21.22 -6.42 -11.91
C VAL A 94 -21.19 -6.77 -13.39
N ILE A 95 -21.32 -5.79 -14.30
CA ILE A 95 -21.20 -6.05 -15.74
C ILE A 95 -19.79 -6.54 -16.09
N SER A 96 -18.77 -5.88 -15.55
CA SER A 96 -17.36 -6.22 -15.75
C SER A 96 -17.05 -7.64 -15.31
N PHE A 97 -17.64 -8.11 -14.21
CA PHE A 97 -17.56 -9.51 -13.78
C PHE A 97 -18.04 -10.51 -14.84
N PHE A 98 -19.15 -10.23 -15.55
CA PHE A 98 -19.66 -11.13 -16.58
C PHE A 98 -18.88 -11.04 -17.91
N VAL A 99 -18.34 -9.87 -18.24
CA VAL A 99 -17.52 -9.67 -19.44
C VAL A 99 -16.09 -10.20 -19.24
N SER A 100 -15.60 -10.19 -18.00
CA SER A 100 -14.28 -10.66 -17.58
C SER A 100 -13.12 -10.06 -18.41
N PRO A 101 -13.03 -8.71 -18.55
CA PRO A 101 -12.01 -8.07 -19.39
C PRO A 101 -10.56 -8.37 -18.99
N PHE A 102 -10.29 -8.62 -17.70
CA PHE A 102 -8.95 -8.89 -17.19
C PHE A 102 -8.69 -10.38 -16.92
N ASN A 103 -9.65 -11.27 -17.22
CA ASN A 103 -9.60 -12.69 -16.86
C ASN A 103 -9.29 -12.92 -15.38
N SER A 104 -9.76 -12.01 -14.51
CA SER A 104 -9.46 -12.05 -13.09
C SER A 104 -10.58 -11.42 -12.28
N PHE A 105 -11.26 -12.26 -11.49
CA PHE A 105 -12.36 -11.87 -10.62
C PHE A 105 -12.07 -10.61 -9.80
N ILE A 106 -10.88 -10.53 -9.19
CA ILE A 106 -10.49 -9.41 -8.32
C ILE A 106 -10.38 -8.12 -9.12
N LEU A 107 -9.74 -8.16 -10.30
CA LEU A 107 -9.57 -6.98 -11.15
C LEU A 107 -10.90 -6.54 -11.76
N ASP A 108 -11.66 -7.48 -12.29
CA ASP A 108 -12.93 -7.23 -12.99
C ASP A 108 -13.96 -6.56 -12.09
N VAL A 109 -14.01 -6.94 -10.81
CA VAL A 109 -14.93 -6.34 -9.82
C VAL A 109 -14.36 -5.04 -9.24
N SER A 110 -13.07 -4.97 -8.93
CA SER A 110 -12.52 -3.85 -8.14
C SER A 110 -12.20 -2.62 -9.00
N ILE A 111 -11.64 -2.82 -10.19
CA ILE A 111 -11.11 -1.71 -11.01
C ILE A 111 -12.20 -0.72 -11.43
N PRO A 112 -13.37 -1.12 -11.97
CA PRO A 112 -14.37 -0.15 -12.41
C PRO A 112 -14.88 0.74 -11.26
N PHE A 113 -15.10 0.16 -10.09
CA PHE A 113 -15.54 0.89 -8.91
C PHE A 113 -14.46 1.87 -8.38
N LEU A 114 -13.20 1.43 -8.35
CA LEU A 114 -12.08 2.27 -7.95
C LEU A 114 -11.83 3.41 -8.93
N LEU A 115 -11.99 3.18 -10.25
CA LEU A 115 -11.85 4.22 -11.27
C LEU A 115 -12.91 5.31 -11.16
N ILE A 116 -14.18 4.95 -10.91
CA ILE A 116 -15.24 5.95 -10.68
C ILE A 116 -14.94 6.78 -9.43
N SER A 117 -14.40 6.14 -8.39
CA SER A 117 -13.96 6.83 -7.17
C SER A 117 -12.77 7.76 -7.43
N LEU A 118 -11.81 7.32 -8.23
CA LEU A 118 -10.67 8.12 -8.65
C LEU A 118 -11.12 9.37 -9.42
N VAL A 119 -11.97 9.21 -10.43
CA VAL A 119 -12.52 10.32 -11.24
C VAL A 119 -13.29 11.30 -10.36
N SER A 120 -14.09 10.79 -9.43
CA SER A 120 -14.87 11.58 -8.48
C SER A 120 -13.99 12.50 -7.62
N VAL A 121 -12.90 11.96 -7.07
CA VAL A 121 -11.97 12.74 -6.23
C VAL A 121 -11.14 13.71 -7.06
N ILE A 122 -10.69 13.32 -8.26
CA ILE A 122 -9.96 14.20 -9.18
C ILE A 122 -10.83 15.38 -9.62
N ALA A 123 -12.08 15.13 -10.02
CA ALA A 123 -13.03 16.17 -10.42
C ALA A 123 -13.25 17.18 -9.28
N LEU A 124 -13.35 16.68 -8.04
CA LEU A 124 -13.49 17.52 -6.86
C LEU A 124 -12.24 18.34 -6.56
N LEU A 125 -11.06 17.74 -6.61
CA LEU A 125 -9.79 18.45 -6.44
C LEU A 125 -9.64 19.53 -7.52
N GLY A 126 -9.95 19.23 -8.77
CA GLY A 126 -9.96 20.20 -9.87
C GLY A 126 -10.92 21.36 -9.61
N TYR A 127 -12.16 21.06 -9.20
CA TYR A 127 -13.14 22.08 -8.82
C TYR A 127 -12.63 22.99 -7.69
N LEU A 128 -12.03 22.41 -6.64
CA LEU A 128 -11.46 23.16 -5.52
C LEU A 128 -10.24 24.01 -5.91
N MET A 129 -9.43 23.52 -6.86
CA MET A 129 -8.26 24.26 -7.34
C MET A 129 -8.65 25.44 -8.25
N VAL A 130 -9.67 25.28 -9.10
CA VAL A 130 -10.16 26.34 -10.00
C VAL A 130 -10.96 27.39 -9.23
N ASN A 131 -11.90 26.95 -8.38
CA ASN A 131 -12.78 27.84 -7.63
C ASN A 131 -12.16 28.32 -6.30
N ARG A 132 -10.88 28.68 -6.32
CA ARG A 132 -10.19 29.29 -5.17
C ARG A 132 -10.93 30.59 -4.78
N LEU A 133 -11.85 30.48 -3.82
CA LEU A 133 -12.59 31.64 -3.29
C LEU A 133 -11.62 32.73 -2.80
N PRO A 134 -11.96 34.02 -2.99
CA PRO A 134 -10.98 35.10 -2.99
C PRO A 134 -10.42 35.47 -1.62
N SER A 135 -9.10 35.73 -1.62
CA SER A 135 -8.39 36.85 -0.97
C SER A 135 -8.83 37.32 0.43
N THR A 136 -8.94 36.41 1.40
CA THR A 136 -8.77 36.77 2.81
C THR A 136 -7.89 35.74 3.48
N SER A 137 -6.97 36.16 4.36
CA SER A 137 -5.95 35.28 4.97
C SER A 137 -6.55 34.02 5.64
N ASN A 138 -7.78 34.13 6.17
CA ASN A 138 -8.52 33.01 6.76
C ASN A 138 -9.24 32.11 5.72
N GLY A 139 -9.68 32.66 4.58
CA GLY A 139 -10.34 31.90 3.51
C GLY A 139 -9.38 30.97 2.76
N SER A 140 -8.13 31.43 2.57
CA SER A 140 -7.03 30.63 2.00
C SER A 140 -6.75 29.35 2.82
N GLN A 141 -6.70 29.47 4.15
CA GLN A 141 -6.43 28.34 5.05
C GLN A 141 -7.55 27.31 5.04
N LEU A 142 -8.82 27.75 5.01
CA LEU A 142 -9.96 26.85 4.93
C LEU A 142 -9.96 26.04 3.62
N ASN A 143 -9.57 26.67 2.50
CA ASN A 143 -9.47 26.00 1.20
C ASN A 143 -8.31 24.99 1.18
N LEU A 144 -7.15 25.34 1.72
CA LEU A 144 -6.02 24.42 1.84
C LEU A 144 -6.34 23.20 2.70
N ARG A 145 -7.09 23.38 3.79
CA ARG A 145 -7.55 22.26 4.64
C ARG A 145 -8.46 21.31 3.87
N LYS A 146 -9.40 21.83 3.10
CA LYS A 146 -10.30 21.01 2.26
C LYS A 146 -9.51 20.25 1.19
N ILE A 147 -8.57 20.91 0.53
CA ILE A 147 -7.67 20.29 -0.45
C ILE A 147 -6.85 19.18 0.23
N GLY A 148 -6.24 19.44 1.39
CA GLY A 148 -5.49 18.45 2.16
C GLY A 148 -6.30 17.21 2.50
N ALA A 149 -7.54 17.38 2.97
CA ALA A 149 -8.44 16.27 3.25
C ALA A 149 -8.77 15.42 2.01
N HIS A 150 -8.85 16.03 0.82
CA HIS A 150 -9.16 15.29 -0.42
C HIS A 150 -7.90 14.73 -1.11
N ILE A 151 -6.71 15.28 -0.80
CA ILE A 151 -5.43 14.62 -1.12
C ILE A 151 -5.31 13.29 -0.34
N VAL A 152 -5.78 13.24 0.91
CA VAL A 152 -5.88 11.97 1.67
C VAL A 152 -6.78 10.96 0.94
N HIS A 153 -7.97 11.38 0.49
CA HIS A 153 -8.87 10.47 -0.25
C HIS A 153 -8.23 9.94 -1.54
N LEU A 154 -7.54 10.81 -2.29
CA LEU A 154 -6.80 10.41 -3.48
C LEU A 154 -5.71 9.39 -3.14
N GLY A 155 -4.99 9.60 -2.04
CA GLY A 155 -3.96 8.67 -1.55
C GLY A 155 -4.52 7.28 -1.25
N ILE A 156 -5.66 7.20 -0.53
CA ILE A 156 -6.33 5.92 -0.24
C ILE A 156 -6.70 5.19 -1.54
N ILE A 157 -7.32 5.88 -2.49
CA ILE A 157 -7.77 5.26 -3.74
C ILE A 157 -6.58 4.74 -4.56
N LEU A 158 -5.48 5.49 -4.63
CA LEU A 158 -4.27 5.05 -5.33
C LEU A 158 -3.61 3.84 -4.66
N ILE A 159 -3.60 3.79 -3.31
CA ILE A 159 -3.14 2.60 -2.59
C ILE A 159 -4.00 1.40 -2.95
N LEU A 160 -5.33 1.53 -2.94
CA LEU A 160 -6.23 0.42 -3.24
C LEU A 160 -6.07 -0.09 -4.67
N ILE A 161 -5.95 0.82 -5.65
CA ILE A 161 -5.66 0.46 -7.05
C ILE A 161 -4.30 -0.26 -7.14
N GLY A 162 -3.28 0.31 -6.50
CA GLY A 162 -1.93 -0.27 -6.47
C GLY A 162 -1.92 -1.67 -5.88
N VAL A 163 -2.57 -1.88 -4.74
CA VAL A 163 -2.68 -3.19 -4.08
C VAL A 163 -3.39 -4.19 -4.97
N VAL A 164 -4.57 -3.85 -5.51
CA VAL A 164 -5.37 -4.75 -6.35
C VAL A 164 -4.61 -5.19 -7.61
N ILE A 165 -3.93 -4.26 -8.28
CA ILE A 165 -3.15 -4.57 -9.48
C ILE A 165 -1.91 -5.39 -9.10
N SER A 166 -1.13 -4.93 -8.11
CA SER A 166 0.12 -5.58 -7.71
C SER A 166 -0.08 -6.97 -7.11
N SER A 167 -1.19 -7.23 -6.41
CA SER A 167 -1.47 -8.55 -5.83
C SER A 167 -1.87 -9.58 -6.87
N THR A 168 -2.48 -9.13 -7.97
CA THR A 168 -3.16 -10.01 -8.93
C THR A 168 -2.35 -10.21 -10.21
N ALA A 169 -1.61 -9.19 -10.64
CA ALA A 169 -0.79 -9.25 -11.84
C ALA A 169 0.69 -9.54 -11.55
N LYS A 170 1.04 -9.89 -10.30
CA LYS A 170 2.40 -10.34 -9.96
C LYS A 170 2.72 -11.65 -10.68
N VAL A 171 3.97 -11.81 -11.07
CA VAL A 171 4.49 -13.06 -11.64
C VAL A 171 5.64 -13.55 -10.78
N GLU A 172 5.64 -14.83 -10.47
CA GLU A 172 6.61 -15.48 -9.58
C GLU A 172 7.20 -16.69 -10.29
N ASP A 173 8.51 -16.86 -10.20
CA ASP A 173 9.25 -17.99 -10.77
C ASP A 173 10.35 -18.46 -9.82
N SER A 174 10.80 -19.69 -10.01
CA SER A 174 11.96 -20.24 -9.30
C SER A 174 12.76 -21.11 -10.23
N ALA A 175 14.06 -20.83 -10.31
CA ALA A 175 14.95 -21.60 -11.16
C ALA A 175 16.32 -21.79 -10.51
N GLU A 176 17.00 -22.86 -10.90
CA GLU A 176 18.41 -23.10 -10.57
C GLU A 176 19.31 -22.40 -11.58
N PHE A 177 20.36 -21.75 -11.08
CA PHE A 177 21.34 -20.98 -11.83
C PHE A 177 22.73 -21.50 -11.48
N SER A 178 23.54 -21.76 -12.51
CA SER A 178 24.95 -22.11 -12.35
C SER A 178 25.82 -20.87 -12.52
N LEU A 179 27.01 -20.89 -11.91
CA LEU A 179 27.95 -19.78 -11.99
C LEU A 179 28.34 -19.45 -13.45
N ASN A 180 28.33 -18.16 -13.80
CA ASN A 180 28.65 -17.58 -15.10
C ASN A 180 27.78 -18.03 -16.28
N ILE A 181 26.66 -18.70 -16.02
CA ILE A 181 25.69 -19.09 -17.05
C ILE A 181 24.50 -18.13 -17.02
N GLU A 182 24.20 -17.54 -18.17
CA GLU A 182 22.99 -16.74 -18.38
C GLU A 182 21.79 -17.67 -18.51
N LYS A 183 20.73 -17.37 -17.77
CA LYS A 183 19.47 -18.10 -17.87
C LYS A 183 18.31 -17.13 -18.01
N TYR A 184 17.53 -17.34 -19.06
CA TYR A 184 16.30 -16.62 -19.33
C TYR A 184 15.14 -17.23 -18.55
N LEU A 185 14.33 -16.38 -17.93
CA LEU A 185 13.11 -16.75 -17.24
C LEU A 185 11.92 -16.36 -18.12
N ASP A 186 11.35 -17.34 -18.83
CA ASP A 186 10.22 -17.13 -19.78
C ASP A 186 9.03 -16.41 -19.13
N SER A 187 8.76 -16.69 -17.85
CA SER A 187 7.63 -16.08 -17.14
C SER A 187 7.90 -14.64 -16.68
N GLN A 188 9.16 -14.22 -16.61
CA GLN A 188 9.58 -12.94 -16.03
C GLN A 188 10.08 -11.94 -17.08
N ASP A 189 10.34 -12.36 -18.32
CA ASP A 189 11.00 -11.55 -19.37
C ASP A 189 12.36 -10.96 -18.94
N TYR A 190 13.07 -11.66 -18.07
CA TYR A 190 14.40 -11.28 -17.55
C TYR A 190 15.42 -12.39 -17.74
N THR A 191 16.66 -12.00 -18.01
CA THR A 191 17.84 -12.88 -17.97
C THR A 191 18.64 -12.55 -16.73
N ILE A 192 19.00 -13.58 -15.97
CA ILE A 192 19.86 -13.45 -14.80
C ILE A 192 21.14 -14.23 -15.05
N LYS A 193 22.27 -13.62 -14.70
CA LYS A 193 23.59 -14.25 -14.75
C LYS A 193 24.23 -14.15 -13.38
N VAL A 194 24.45 -15.28 -12.72
CA VAL A 194 25.21 -15.30 -11.46
C VAL A 194 26.68 -15.16 -11.80
N THR A 195 27.32 -14.07 -11.37
CA THR A 195 28.70 -13.74 -11.74
C THR A 195 29.71 -14.21 -10.69
N GLN A 196 29.31 -14.20 -9.43
CA GLN A 196 30.18 -14.56 -8.32
C GLN A 196 29.42 -15.22 -7.18
N MET A 197 30.03 -16.22 -6.55
CA MET A 197 29.60 -16.82 -5.28
C MET A 197 30.81 -17.02 -4.38
N ASN A 198 30.85 -16.33 -3.23
CA ASN A 198 31.93 -16.46 -2.26
C ASN A 198 31.35 -16.86 -0.91
N SER A 199 31.87 -17.93 -0.32
CA SER A 199 31.41 -18.42 0.98
C SER A 199 32.47 -18.28 2.06
N TYR A 200 32.07 -17.82 3.25
CA TYR A 200 32.96 -17.63 4.41
C TYR A 200 32.20 -17.79 5.73
N TYR A 201 32.95 -18.02 6.81
CA TYR A 201 32.42 -18.01 8.17
C TYR A 201 32.42 -16.58 8.73
N GLU A 202 31.34 -16.19 9.39
CA GLU A 202 31.22 -14.92 10.11
C GLU A 202 30.74 -15.18 11.56
N GLY A 203 31.12 -14.28 12.46
CA GLY A 203 30.74 -14.35 13.88
C GLY A 203 31.73 -15.11 14.76
N MET A 204 31.32 -15.40 16.00
CA MET A 204 32.19 -16.10 16.96
C MET A 204 32.17 -17.61 16.73
N PRO A 205 33.28 -18.33 16.96
CA PRO A 205 33.29 -19.79 16.88
C PRO A 205 32.16 -20.44 17.67
N TYR A 206 31.45 -21.39 17.08
CA TYR A 206 30.31 -22.06 17.67
C TYR A 206 30.33 -23.55 17.30
N GLU A 207 30.21 -24.44 18.29
CA GLU A 207 30.11 -25.90 18.10
C GLU A 207 31.14 -26.52 17.12
N GLY A 208 32.37 -26.01 17.14
CA GLY A 208 33.46 -26.51 16.28
C GLY A 208 33.54 -25.88 14.89
N TYR A 209 32.60 -24.99 14.54
CA TYR A 209 32.72 -24.13 13.36
C TYR A 209 33.59 -22.90 13.65
N PRO A 210 34.37 -22.40 12.67
CA PRO A 210 35.17 -21.18 12.82
C PRO A 210 34.36 -19.90 13.11
N GLY A 211 33.05 -19.91 12.82
CA GLY A 211 32.12 -18.81 13.09
C GLY A 211 30.70 -19.31 13.35
N SER A 212 29.85 -18.46 13.90
CA SER A 212 28.47 -18.80 14.28
C SER A 212 27.52 -18.87 13.09
N SER A 213 27.96 -18.31 11.96
CA SER A 213 27.20 -18.29 10.72
C SER A 213 28.11 -18.61 9.54
N TYR A 214 27.54 -19.26 8.52
CA TYR A 214 28.18 -19.49 7.24
C TYR A 214 27.42 -18.71 6.16
N ILE A 215 28.12 -17.79 5.51
CA ILE A 215 27.53 -16.82 4.58
C ILE A 215 28.05 -17.09 3.19
N THR A 216 27.14 -17.11 2.23
CA THR A 216 27.48 -17.07 0.80
C THR A 216 27.00 -15.77 0.21
N ASP A 217 27.95 -14.91 -0.15
CA ASP A 217 27.70 -13.68 -0.91
C ASP A 217 27.58 -14.03 -2.39
N ILE A 218 26.48 -13.62 -3.01
CA ILE A 218 26.17 -13.88 -4.42
C ILE A 218 26.02 -12.55 -5.15
N GLN A 219 26.77 -12.40 -6.23
CA GLN A 219 26.62 -11.30 -7.17
C GLN A 219 26.01 -11.81 -8.48
N PHE A 220 25.16 -11.00 -9.08
CA PHE A 220 24.53 -11.33 -10.34
C PHE A 220 24.25 -10.08 -11.18
N ASP A 221 24.20 -10.28 -12.49
CA ASP A 221 23.79 -9.27 -13.46
C ASP A 221 22.36 -9.55 -13.93
N LEU A 222 21.57 -8.49 -14.06
CA LEU A 222 20.18 -8.53 -14.49
C LEU A 222 20.01 -7.85 -15.85
N TYR A 223 19.34 -8.53 -16.77
CA TYR A 223 19.08 -8.04 -18.13
C TYR A 223 17.60 -8.19 -18.50
N SER A 224 17.12 -7.31 -19.37
CA SER A 224 15.79 -7.41 -20.01
C SER A 224 15.97 -7.38 -21.52
N GLY A 225 15.78 -8.53 -22.16
CA GLY A 225 16.31 -8.79 -23.49
C GLY A 225 17.83 -8.56 -23.50
N ASP A 226 18.33 -7.83 -24.49
CA ASP A 226 19.76 -7.50 -24.61
C ASP A 226 20.20 -6.30 -23.76
N ARG A 227 19.28 -5.67 -23.01
CA ARG A 227 19.58 -4.48 -22.22
C ARG A 227 19.96 -4.84 -20.79
N TYR A 228 21.19 -4.51 -20.41
CA TYR A 228 21.63 -4.52 -19.01
C TYR A 228 20.80 -3.56 -18.16
N ILE A 229 20.29 -4.04 -17.03
CA ILE A 229 19.49 -3.26 -16.09
C ILE A 229 20.36 -2.81 -14.92
N ASP A 230 20.97 -3.77 -14.21
CA ASP A 230 21.66 -3.54 -12.95
C ASP A 230 22.49 -4.76 -12.53
N THR A 231 23.38 -4.57 -11.55
CA THR A 231 24.10 -5.64 -10.85
C THR A 231 23.62 -5.67 -9.40
N GLY A 232 23.19 -6.85 -8.96
CA GLY A 232 22.66 -7.06 -7.61
C GLY A 232 23.59 -7.88 -6.73
N GLU A 233 23.47 -7.67 -5.42
CA GLU A 233 24.10 -8.51 -4.40
C GLU A 233 23.04 -9.09 -3.48
N MET A 234 23.22 -10.34 -3.09
CA MET A 234 22.37 -11.02 -2.13
C MET A 234 23.19 -12.03 -1.32
N LYS A 235 22.69 -12.39 -0.13
CA LYS A 235 23.38 -13.28 0.81
C LYS A 235 22.47 -14.45 1.16
N TYR A 236 23.07 -15.64 1.23
CA TYR A 236 22.48 -16.81 1.89
C TYR A 236 23.24 -17.06 3.18
N ILE A 237 22.57 -16.97 4.33
CA ILE A 237 23.16 -17.03 5.66
C ILE A 237 22.62 -18.27 6.35
N THR A 238 23.48 -19.22 6.68
CA THR A 238 23.15 -20.35 7.56
C THR A 238 23.64 -20.02 8.96
N ASP A 239 22.72 -19.88 9.91
CA ASP A 239 23.01 -19.60 11.31
C ASP A 239 22.97 -20.91 12.11
N PHE A 240 24.14 -21.32 12.61
CA PHE A 240 24.29 -22.56 13.36
C PHE A 240 23.72 -22.45 14.78
N LYS A 241 23.68 -21.25 15.35
CA LYS A 241 23.20 -21.03 16.73
C LYS A 241 21.68 -21.12 16.81
N TRP A 242 20.99 -20.66 15.77
CA TRP A 242 19.52 -20.66 15.72
C TRP A 242 18.94 -21.79 14.88
N GLU A 243 19.80 -22.64 14.28
CA GLU A 243 19.41 -23.73 13.37
C GLU A 243 18.49 -23.24 12.24
N GLN A 244 18.75 -22.04 11.72
CA GLN A 244 17.93 -21.36 10.74
C GLN A 244 18.77 -20.74 9.63
N SER A 245 18.22 -20.73 8.41
CA SER A 245 18.82 -20.00 7.29
C SER A 245 18.02 -18.74 6.98
N TYR A 246 18.74 -17.65 6.74
CA TYR A 246 18.19 -16.35 6.34
C TYR A 246 18.74 -15.96 4.98
N THR A 247 17.98 -15.16 4.24
CA THR A 247 18.42 -14.67 2.94
C THR A 247 18.13 -13.17 2.83
N THR A 248 19.01 -12.45 2.13
CA THR A 248 18.74 -11.06 1.78
C THR A 248 18.10 -11.00 0.40
N THR A 249 17.06 -10.20 0.26
CA THR A 249 16.39 -10.00 -1.02
C THR A 249 16.96 -8.79 -1.73
N TYR A 250 17.38 -8.97 -2.98
CA TYR A 250 17.66 -7.86 -3.88
C TYR A 250 16.34 -7.28 -4.41
N ILE A 251 16.26 -5.95 -4.47
CA ILE A 251 15.07 -5.24 -4.93
C ILE A 251 15.47 -4.20 -5.97
N ASN A 252 15.12 -4.46 -7.23
CA ASN A 252 15.21 -3.45 -8.27
C ASN A 252 13.92 -2.62 -8.30
N ARG A 253 14.03 -1.32 -8.03
CA ARG A 253 12.88 -0.41 -7.95
C ARG A 253 12.63 0.30 -9.26
N GLY A 254 11.55 -0.06 -9.96
CA GLY A 254 11.08 0.63 -11.15
C GLY A 254 9.77 1.37 -10.92
N PHE A 255 9.46 2.33 -11.80
CA PHE A 255 8.17 3.02 -11.76
C PHE A 255 7.00 2.11 -12.17
N ARG A 256 7.22 1.20 -13.14
CA ARG A 256 6.19 0.27 -13.62
C ARG A 256 6.20 -1.05 -12.88
N ASN A 257 7.37 -1.63 -12.66
CA ASN A 257 7.54 -2.93 -12.02
C ASN A 257 8.64 -2.84 -10.97
N GLU A 258 8.48 -3.56 -9.87
CA GLU A 258 9.57 -3.86 -8.93
C GLU A 258 9.91 -5.35 -9.02
N ILE A 259 11.20 -5.67 -9.04
CA ILE A 259 11.71 -7.03 -9.17
C ILE A 259 12.36 -7.41 -7.84
N PHE A 260 11.94 -8.55 -7.29
CA PHE A 260 12.45 -9.12 -6.06
C PHE A 260 13.19 -10.41 -6.42
N ILE A 261 14.46 -10.50 -6.02
CA ILE A 261 15.28 -11.70 -6.25
C ILE A 261 15.83 -12.13 -4.90
N ALA A 262 15.55 -13.37 -4.52
CA ALA A 262 16.03 -13.93 -3.26
C ALA A 262 16.61 -15.35 -3.49
N PRO A 263 17.74 -15.68 -2.84
CA PRO A 263 18.20 -17.05 -2.73
C PRO A 263 17.13 -17.92 -2.05
N ARG A 264 16.92 -19.14 -2.55
CA ARG A 264 16.06 -20.15 -1.93
C ARG A 264 16.86 -21.32 -1.38
N ALA A 265 17.82 -21.81 -2.16
CA ALA A 265 18.71 -22.90 -1.79
C ALA A 265 20.04 -22.74 -2.53
N ILE A 266 21.12 -23.30 -1.97
CA ILE A 266 22.44 -23.29 -2.58
C ILE A 266 23.04 -24.69 -2.53
N ASP A 267 23.63 -25.12 -3.64
CA ASP A 267 24.44 -26.33 -3.73
C ASP A 267 25.88 -25.92 -4.06
N LEU A 268 26.70 -25.82 -3.02
CA LEU A 268 28.10 -25.44 -3.12
C LEU A 268 28.95 -26.50 -3.82
N THR A 269 28.49 -27.76 -3.89
CA THR A 269 29.25 -28.83 -4.56
C THR A 269 29.13 -28.75 -6.08
N LYS A 270 28.00 -28.24 -6.57
CA LYS A 270 27.73 -28.05 -8.00
C LYS A 270 27.90 -26.62 -8.47
N GLU A 271 28.20 -25.68 -7.57
CA GLU A 271 28.20 -24.25 -7.84
C GLU A 271 26.86 -23.78 -8.44
N GLU A 272 25.76 -24.28 -7.86
CA GLU A 272 24.40 -23.98 -8.29
C GLU A 272 23.62 -23.27 -7.18
N ILE A 273 22.76 -22.33 -7.58
CA ILE A 273 21.89 -21.59 -6.68
C ILE A 273 20.46 -21.54 -7.21
N SER A 274 19.49 -21.87 -6.35
CA SER A 274 18.08 -21.69 -6.64
C SER A 274 17.65 -20.28 -6.27
N LEU A 275 17.18 -19.50 -7.25
CA LEU A 275 16.67 -18.15 -7.04
C LEU A 275 15.16 -18.13 -7.15
N TYR A 276 14.52 -17.46 -6.20
CA TYR A 276 13.12 -17.05 -6.28
C TYR A 276 13.06 -15.63 -6.85
N VAL A 277 12.37 -15.47 -7.97
CA VAL A 277 12.21 -14.19 -8.67
C VAL A 277 10.74 -13.83 -8.70
N ARG A 278 10.43 -12.60 -8.30
CA ARG A 278 9.07 -12.09 -8.28
C ARG A 278 9.03 -10.69 -8.86
N THR A 279 8.19 -10.49 -9.87
CA THR A 279 7.94 -9.18 -10.47
C THR A 279 6.56 -8.68 -10.06
N VAL A 280 6.52 -7.47 -9.50
CA VAL A 280 5.30 -6.84 -8.98
C VAL A 280 5.00 -5.57 -9.77
N PRO A 281 3.91 -5.54 -10.57
CA PRO A 281 3.57 -4.37 -11.35
C PRO A 281 2.83 -3.31 -10.51
N TYR A 282 3.07 -2.04 -10.83
CA TYR A 282 2.40 -0.84 -10.32
C TYR A 282 2.36 -0.67 -8.80
N ILE A 283 3.25 -1.33 -8.07
CA ILE A 283 3.43 -1.11 -6.63
C ILE A 283 3.83 0.34 -6.30
N SER A 284 4.39 1.07 -7.27
CA SER A 284 4.63 2.52 -7.21
C SER A 284 3.37 3.33 -6.87
N LEU A 285 2.17 2.88 -7.27
CA LEU A 285 0.90 3.53 -6.89
C LEU A 285 0.65 3.48 -5.38
N VAL A 286 1.05 2.39 -4.72
CA VAL A 286 0.98 2.27 -3.26
C VAL A 286 1.90 3.29 -2.60
N TRP A 287 3.11 3.45 -3.12
CA TRP A 287 4.06 4.45 -2.62
C TRP A 287 3.57 5.88 -2.85
N ILE A 288 3.09 6.21 -4.04
CA ILE A 288 2.51 7.52 -4.37
C ILE A 288 1.32 7.82 -3.46
N GLY A 289 0.41 6.86 -3.29
CA GLY A 289 -0.75 7.04 -2.44
C GLY A 289 -0.37 7.20 -0.95
N THR A 290 0.65 6.47 -0.48
CA THR A 290 1.20 6.62 0.87
C THR A 290 1.81 8.01 1.09
N PHE A 291 2.57 8.51 0.11
CA PHE A 291 3.10 9.87 0.17
C PHE A 291 1.99 10.92 0.20
N LEU A 292 0.94 10.77 -0.62
CA LEU A 292 -0.22 11.66 -0.62
C LEU A 292 -0.99 11.63 0.70
N LEU A 293 -1.14 10.46 1.32
CA LEU A 293 -1.73 10.34 2.66
C LEU A 293 -0.96 11.18 3.68
N VAL A 294 0.37 11.04 3.72
CA VAL A 294 1.23 11.80 4.65
C VAL A 294 1.15 13.29 4.35
N LEU A 295 1.24 13.69 3.08
CA LEU A 295 1.20 15.09 2.67
C LEU A 295 -0.15 15.73 3.00
N GLY A 296 -1.26 15.09 2.62
CA GLY A 296 -2.61 15.59 2.88
C GLY A 296 -2.91 15.71 4.36
N SER A 297 -2.51 14.72 5.15
CA SER A 297 -2.66 14.74 6.62
C SER A 297 -1.82 15.85 7.25
N SER A 298 -0.58 16.02 6.80
CA SER A 298 0.31 17.09 7.27
C SER A 298 -0.28 18.47 7.00
N VAL A 299 -0.84 18.70 5.81
CA VAL A 299 -1.51 19.97 5.46
C VAL A 299 -2.67 20.24 6.42
N VAL A 300 -3.53 19.25 6.69
CA VAL A 300 -4.68 19.40 7.60
C VAL A 300 -4.20 19.73 9.02
N LEU A 301 -3.23 18.97 9.55
CA LEU A 301 -2.71 19.15 10.91
C LEU A 301 -2.03 20.51 11.10
N LEU A 302 -1.21 20.95 10.14
CA LEU A 302 -0.53 22.25 10.20
C LEU A 302 -1.51 23.41 10.22
N ILE A 303 -2.63 23.30 9.50
CA ILE A 303 -3.67 24.34 9.47
C ILE A 303 -4.46 24.36 10.78
N GLU A 304 -4.80 23.19 11.34
CA GLU A 304 -5.49 23.08 12.63
C GLU A 304 -4.65 23.69 13.77
N SER A 305 -3.35 23.36 13.82
CA SER A 305 -2.41 23.88 14.81
C SER A 305 -2.31 25.42 14.76
N LYS A 306 -2.20 26.00 13.56
CA LYS A 306 -2.18 27.47 13.38
C LYS A 306 -3.48 28.16 13.84
N LYS A 307 -4.62 27.50 13.67
CA LYS A 307 -5.92 28.02 14.14
C LYS A 307 -6.02 27.97 15.66
N GLY A 308 -5.58 26.88 16.29
CA GLY A 308 -5.51 26.75 17.75
C GLY A 308 -4.61 27.80 18.39
N PHE A 309 -3.42 28.05 17.82
CA PHE A 309 -2.48 29.05 18.32
C PHE A 309 -3.05 30.49 18.26
N LYS A 310 -3.68 30.87 17.13
CA LYS A 310 -4.33 32.19 17.00
C LYS A 310 -5.53 32.36 17.95
N GLY A 311 -6.33 31.31 18.15
CA GLY A 311 -7.44 31.34 19.09
C GLY A 311 -6.98 31.56 20.52
N ASN A 312 -5.88 30.91 20.92
CA ASN A 312 -5.32 31.01 22.25
C ASN A 312 -4.71 32.40 22.55
N ILE A 313 -4.06 33.03 21.55
CA ILE A 313 -3.56 34.41 21.70
C ILE A 313 -4.71 35.40 21.82
N LYS A 314 -5.76 35.24 21.01
CA LYS A 314 -6.90 36.16 21.06
C LYS A 314 -7.67 36.05 22.37
N GLY A 315 -7.94 34.83 22.86
CA GLY A 315 -8.56 34.64 24.18
C GLY A 315 -7.77 35.32 25.30
N ARG A 316 -6.43 35.20 25.27
CA ARG A 316 -5.58 35.82 26.30
C ARG A 316 -5.55 37.35 26.28
N ILE A 317 -5.76 37.96 25.11
CA ILE A 317 -5.86 39.43 24.98
C ILE A 317 -7.23 39.92 25.45
N ASP A 318 -8.29 39.20 25.08
CA ASP A 318 -9.66 39.52 25.49
C ASP A 318 -9.81 39.41 27.03
N ASP A 319 -9.16 38.41 27.67
CA ASP A 319 -9.12 38.24 29.14
C ASP A 319 -8.34 39.36 29.87
N GLU A 320 -7.31 39.94 29.23
CA GLU A 320 -6.53 41.07 29.78
C GLU A 320 -7.30 42.42 29.66
N GLU A 321 -8.12 42.59 28.62
CA GLU A 321 -9.00 43.76 28.48
C GLU A 321 -10.22 43.70 29.42
N GLU A 322 -10.75 42.51 29.72
CA GLU A 322 -11.90 42.35 30.63
C GLU A 322 -11.51 42.49 32.11
N SER A 323 -10.25 42.21 32.46
CA SER A 323 -9.71 42.37 33.83
C SER A 323 -9.20 43.78 34.15
N SER A 324 -9.21 44.69 33.17
CA SER A 324 -8.75 46.08 33.31
C SER A 324 -9.89 47.13 33.32
N ASN A 325 -11.15 46.69 33.28
CA ASN A 325 -12.37 47.50 33.51
C ASN A 325 -13.04 47.15 34.85
#